data_AF-A0A2H4XI39-F1
#
_entry.id   AF-A0A2H4XI39-F1
#
_cell.length_a   1.000
_cell.length_b   1.000
_cell.length_c   1.000
_cell.angle_alpha   90.00
_cell.angle_beta   90.00
_cell.angle_gamma   90.00
#
_symmetry.space_group_name_H-M   'P 1'
#
loop_
_entity.id
_entity.type
_entity.pdbx_description
1 polymer ?
#
loop_
_entity_poly.entity_id
_entity_poly.type
_entity_poly.pdbx_seq_one_letter_code
_entity_poly.pdbx_strand_id
1 'polypeptide(L)'
;RKLGEGFKALEPGWYSAMAQGQAISTLVRSYLLTKEQVYLDSALRATAPFKLLSEKHGVKAVFMNKYDWYEEYPTTPSSFVLNGFIYALLGLYDLKETAGDKLGKEARLLYERGMESLRAMLPLYDTGSGSIYDLRHFMLGTAPNLAR
;
A
#
# COMPACT_ATOMS: atom_id res chain seq x y z
N ARG A 1 -9.53 -0.92 -15.44
CA ARG A 1 -9.79 -2.11 -14.58
C ARG A 1 -10.99 -1.83 -13.68
N LYS A 2 -11.97 -2.74 -13.60
CA LYS A 2 -13.13 -2.63 -12.69
C LYS A 2 -13.00 -3.67 -11.57
N LEU A 3 -13.07 -3.23 -10.31
CA LEU A 3 -12.85 -4.11 -9.14
C LEU A 3 -14.14 -4.78 -8.63
N GLY A 4 -15.29 -4.23 -9.01
CA GLY A 4 -16.63 -4.67 -8.62
C GLY A 4 -17.67 -3.61 -8.95
N GLU A 5 -18.94 -3.88 -8.67
CA GLU A 5 -19.96 -2.83 -8.66
C GLU A 5 -19.72 -1.84 -7.51
N GLY A 6 -20.07 -0.57 -7.71
CA GLY A 6 -19.86 0.51 -6.73
C GLY A 6 -18.50 1.21 -6.81
N PHE A 7 -17.47 0.61 -7.41
CA PHE A 7 -16.19 1.27 -7.65
C PHE A 7 -16.12 1.90 -9.06
N LYS A 8 -15.57 3.10 -9.16
CA LYS A 8 -15.18 3.69 -10.45
C LYS A 8 -14.13 2.81 -11.15
N ALA A 9 -14.22 2.73 -12.48
CA ALA A 9 -13.20 2.06 -13.26
C ALA A 9 -11.86 2.81 -13.15
N LEU A 10 -10.78 2.06 -13.00
CA LEU A 10 -9.41 2.59 -13.04
C LEU A 10 -8.96 2.68 -14.50
N GLU A 11 -8.82 3.89 -15.00
CA GLU A 11 -8.27 4.16 -16.34
C GLU A 11 -6.76 3.83 -16.40
N PRO A 12 -6.21 3.45 -17.57
CA PRO A 12 -4.79 3.13 -17.72
C PRO A 12 -3.85 4.18 -17.11
N GLY A 13 -2.76 3.72 -16.50
CA GLY A 13 -1.75 4.58 -15.85
C GLY A 13 -1.88 4.69 -14.33
N TRP A 14 -2.84 4.02 -13.70
CA TRP A 14 -2.94 3.95 -12.24
C TRP A 14 -1.75 3.19 -11.60
N TYR A 15 -1.31 3.63 -10.41
CA TYR A 15 -0.29 2.95 -9.60
C TYR A 15 -0.91 1.96 -8.62
N SER A 16 -0.16 0.94 -8.21
CA SER A 16 -0.55 0.01 -7.14
C SER A 16 0.46 0.05 -6.00
N ALA A 17 -0.01 0.20 -4.76
CA ALA A 17 0.87 0.14 -3.59
C ALA A 17 1.61 -1.21 -3.47
N MET A 18 0.93 -2.31 -3.83
CA MET A 18 1.55 -3.63 -3.89
C MET A 18 2.67 -3.67 -4.92
N ALA A 19 2.44 -3.15 -6.13
CA ALA A 19 3.47 -3.09 -7.17
C ALA A 19 4.67 -2.25 -6.71
N GLN A 20 4.43 -1.08 -6.11
CA GLN A 20 5.49 -0.25 -5.56
C GLN A 20 6.28 -0.98 -4.47
N GLY A 21 5.61 -1.61 -3.50
CA GLY A 21 6.26 -2.35 -2.41
C GLY A 21 7.10 -3.53 -2.89
N GLN A 22 6.56 -4.33 -3.81
CA GLN A 22 7.28 -5.46 -4.39
C GLN A 22 8.46 -5.02 -5.27
N ALA A 23 8.29 -3.94 -6.04
CA ALA A 23 9.39 -3.34 -6.81
C ALA A 23 10.49 -2.82 -5.89
N ILE A 24 10.14 -2.09 -4.83
CA ILE A 24 11.10 -1.63 -3.81
C ILE A 24 11.86 -2.80 -3.19
N SER A 25 11.14 -3.85 -2.77
CA SER A 25 11.74 -5.05 -2.18
C SER A 25 12.75 -5.72 -3.13
N THR A 26 12.41 -5.79 -4.41
CA THR A 26 13.28 -6.33 -5.47
C THR A 26 14.52 -5.45 -5.65
N LEU A 27 14.32 -4.14 -5.81
CA LEU A 27 15.40 -3.16 -6.04
C LEU A 27 16.36 -3.09 -4.84
N VAL A 28 15.85 -3.14 -3.61
CA VAL A 28 16.67 -3.18 -2.40
C VAL A 28 17.57 -4.42 -2.39
N ARG A 29 17.03 -5.59 -2.72
CA ARG A 29 17.82 -6.84 -2.82
C ARG A 29 18.88 -6.75 -3.92
N SER A 30 18.54 -6.18 -5.08
CA SER A 30 19.50 -5.93 -6.15
C SER A 30 20.63 -5.01 -5.70
N TYR A 31 20.31 -3.88 -5.05
CA TYR A 31 21.30 -2.98 -4.48
C TYR A 31 22.20 -3.68 -3.45
N LEU A 32 21.63 -4.48 -2.55
CA LEU A 32 22.41 -5.16 -1.53
C LEU A 32 23.40 -6.17 -2.12
N LEU A 33 23.05 -6.81 -3.24
CA LEU A 33 23.91 -7.76 -3.95
C LEU A 33 24.97 -7.10 -4.82
N THR A 34 24.61 -6.07 -5.60
CA THR A 34 25.52 -5.49 -6.62
C THR A 34 26.23 -4.22 -6.15
N LYS A 35 25.68 -3.55 -5.12
CA LYS A 35 26.07 -2.21 -4.67
C LYS A 35 25.91 -1.12 -5.74
N GLU A 36 25.20 -1.40 -6.83
CA GLU A 36 24.92 -0.40 -7.86
C GLU A 36 23.84 0.58 -7.39
N GLN A 37 24.23 1.84 -7.26
CA GLN A 37 23.40 2.90 -6.68
C GLN A 37 22.07 3.13 -7.43
N VAL A 38 22.02 2.82 -8.73
CA VAL A 38 20.81 2.93 -9.57
C VAL A 38 19.61 2.17 -9.00
N TYR A 39 19.85 1.04 -8.33
CA TYR A 39 18.79 0.26 -7.71
C TYR A 39 18.23 0.94 -6.46
N LEU A 40 19.11 1.45 -5.58
CA LEU A 40 18.69 2.17 -4.38
C LEU A 40 17.99 3.50 -4.73
N ASP A 41 18.52 4.25 -5.70
CA ASP A 41 17.90 5.50 -6.16
C ASP A 41 16.52 5.27 -6.78
N SER A 42 16.34 4.14 -7.47
CA SER A 42 15.04 3.76 -8.02
C SER A 42 14.06 3.34 -6.93
N ALA A 43 14.52 2.61 -5.91
CA ALA A 43 13.71 2.26 -4.75
C ALA A 43 13.26 3.51 -3.96
N LEU A 44 14.17 4.48 -3.77
CA LEU A 44 13.87 5.76 -3.14
C LEU A 44 12.82 6.55 -3.93
N ARG A 45 12.89 6.60 -5.26
CA ARG A 45 11.87 7.29 -6.08
C ARG A 45 10.51 6.59 -6.03
N ALA A 46 10.50 5.27 -5.85
CA ALA A 46 9.27 4.49 -5.80
C ALA A 46 8.39 4.78 -4.57
N THR A 47 8.88 5.55 -3.58
CA THR A 47 8.06 6.02 -2.44
C THR A 47 7.12 7.18 -2.81
N ALA A 48 7.34 7.85 -3.95
CA ALA A 48 6.59 9.05 -4.32
C ALA A 48 5.05 8.85 -4.36
N PRO A 49 4.49 7.77 -4.97
CA PRO A 49 3.05 7.57 -5.04
C PRO A 49 2.36 7.42 -3.68
N PHE A 50 3.07 6.97 -2.64
CA PHE A 50 2.52 6.78 -1.28
C PHE A 50 2.14 8.09 -0.58
N LYS A 51 2.63 9.23 -1.09
CA LYS A 51 2.37 10.56 -0.52
C LYS A 51 1.13 11.23 -1.13
N LEU A 52 0.66 10.74 -2.26
CA LEU A 52 -0.44 11.34 -3.02
C LEU A 52 -1.71 10.51 -2.85
N LEU A 53 -2.85 11.18 -2.68
CA LEU A 53 -4.15 10.52 -2.63
C LEU A 53 -4.45 9.81 -3.95
N SER A 54 -5.26 8.76 -3.93
CA SER A 54 -5.72 8.03 -5.12
C SER A 54 -6.26 8.97 -6.21
N GLU A 55 -7.05 9.97 -5.83
CA GLU A 55 -7.61 11.00 -6.73
C GLU A 55 -6.55 11.95 -7.33
N LYS A 56 -5.37 12.04 -6.73
CA LYS A 56 -4.22 12.85 -7.18
C LYS A 56 -3.13 11.98 -7.80
N HIS A 57 -3.54 10.87 -8.42
CA HIS A 57 -2.65 9.95 -9.12
C HIS A 57 -1.57 9.33 -8.20
N GLY A 58 -1.94 9.08 -6.94
CA GLY A 58 -1.14 8.33 -5.98
C GLY A 58 -1.78 7.01 -5.57
N VAL A 59 -1.33 6.48 -4.44
CA VAL A 59 -1.85 5.23 -3.85
C VAL A 59 -2.36 5.43 -2.42
N LYS A 60 -2.37 6.65 -1.89
CA LYS A 60 -2.82 6.91 -0.53
C LYS A 60 -4.35 6.99 -0.43
N ALA A 61 -4.89 6.28 0.55
CA ALA A 61 -6.24 6.48 1.08
C ALA A 61 -6.17 6.88 2.55
N VAL A 62 -7.28 7.37 3.09
CA VAL A 62 -7.42 7.66 4.53
C VAL A 62 -8.71 7.04 5.03
N PHE A 63 -8.60 6.03 5.90
CA PHE A 63 -9.76 5.39 6.50
C PHE A 63 -10.31 6.27 7.63
N MET A 64 -11.61 6.61 7.52
CA MET A 64 -12.37 7.43 8.49
C MET A 64 -11.64 8.71 8.94
N ASN A 65 -10.99 9.41 8.00
CA ASN A 65 -10.20 10.63 8.25
C ASN A 65 -9.08 10.49 9.29
N LYS A 66 -8.65 9.26 9.61
CA LYS A 66 -7.69 9.00 10.70
C LYS A 66 -6.50 8.15 10.28
N TYR A 67 -6.74 7.03 9.59
CA TYR A 67 -5.69 6.04 9.33
C TYR A 67 -5.22 6.09 7.88
N ASP A 68 -3.93 6.35 7.66
CA ASP A 68 -3.33 6.31 6.33
C ASP A 68 -3.31 4.87 5.80
N TRP A 69 -3.67 4.68 4.54
CA TRP A 69 -3.64 3.38 3.88
C TRP A 69 -3.01 3.48 2.49
N TYR A 70 -2.36 2.40 2.05
CA TYR A 70 -1.73 2.32 0.72
C TYR A 70 -2.47 1.30 -0.14
N GLU A 71 -3.18 1.80 -1.13
CA GLU A 71 -4.14 1.05 -1.94
C GLU A 71 -3.44 0.13 -2.96
N GLU A 72 -3.76 -1.16 -2.90
CA GLU A 72 -3.47 -2.08 -4.02
C GLU A 72 -4.18 -1.60 -5.30
N TYR A 73 -5.42 -1.12 -5.14
CA TYR A 73 -6.24 -0.54 -6.20
C TYR A 73 -6.69 0.85 -5.74
N PRO A 74 -6.17 1.96 -6.29
CA PRO A 74 -6.48 3.32 -5.88
C PRO A 74 -7.88 3.75 -6.39
N THR A 75 -8.92 3.02 -5.98
CA THR A 75 -10.30 3.22 -6.43
C THR A 75 -10.96 4.42 -5.76
N THR A 76 -12.12 4.82 -6.30
CA THR A 76 -13.06 5.71 -5.64
C THR A 76 -14.43 5.03 -5.60
N PRO A 77 -15.03 4.82 -4.40
CA PRO A 77 -14.42 5.03 -3.08
C PRO A 77 -13.21 4.09 -2.84
N SER A 78 -12.47 4.35 -1.77
CA SER A 78 -11.32 3.54 -1.36
C SER A 78 -11.69 2.08 -1.10
N SER A 79 -10.81 1.15 -1.46
CA SER A 79 -11.09 -0.29 -1.40
C SER A 79 -10.54 -0.95 -0.14
N PHE A 80 -9.38 -0.49 0.33
CA PHE A 80 -8.68 -1.04 1.51
C PHE A 80 -8.44 -2.55 1.38
N VAL A 81 -7.75 -2.98 0.32
CA VAL A 81 -7.32 -4.39 0.20
C VAL A 81 -6.17 -4.67 1.17
N LEU A 82 -6.31 -5.70 2.01
CA LEU A 82 -5.36 -5.99 3.11
C LEU A 82 -3.98 -6.45 2.60
N ASN A 83 -3.96 -7.44 1.72
CA ASN A 83 -2.71 -8.09 1.33
C ASN A 83 -1.75 -7.14 0.58
N GLY A 84 -2.27 -6.35 -0.38
CA GLY A 84 -1.45 -5.38 -1.10
C GLY A 84 -0.92 -4.26 -0.21
N PHE A 85 -1.67 -3.86 0.83
CA PHE A 85 -1.18 -2.93 1.85
C PHE A 85 -0.02 -3.53 2.65
N ILE A 86 -0.12 -4.78 3.09
CA ILE A 86 0.98 -5.45 3.81
C ILE A 86 2.22 -5.56 2.91
N TYR A 87 2.08 -5.93 1.64
CA TYR A 87 3.21 -5.96 0.70
C TYR A 87 3.85 -4.58 0.48
N ALA A 88 3.05 -3.51 0.47
CA ALA A 88 3.57 -2.16 0.46
C ALA A 88 4.44 -1.86 1.68
N LEU A 89 3.98 -2.23 2.88
CA LEU A 89 4.73 -2.02 4.12
C LEU A 89 6.03 -2.82 4.15
N LEU A 90 6.05 -4.04 3.61
CA LEU A 90 7.28 -4.84 3.49
C LEU A 90 8.32 -4.15 2.61
N GLY A 91 7.91 -3.57 1.46
CA GLY A 91 8.82 -2.78 0.64
C GLY A 91 9.37 -1.55 1.35
N LEU A 92 8.50 -0.80 2.04
CA LEU A 92 8.92 0.36 2.83
C LEU A 92 9.88 -0.04 3.98
N TYR A 93 9.67 -1.20 4.58
CA TYR A 93 10.57 -1.76 5.59
C TYR A 93 11.95 -2.08 5.00
N ASP A 94 12.00 -2.82 3.89
CA ASP A 94 13.27 -3.16 3.23
C ASP A 94 14.07 -1.90 2.88
N LEU A 95 13.40 -0.86 2.38
CA LEU A 95 14.03 0.41 2.02
C LEU A 95 14.51 1.20 3.24
N LYS A 96 13.70 1.31 4.31
CA LYS A 96 14.08 2.09 5.50
C LYS A 96 15.29 1.48 6.22
N GLU A 97 15.41 0.15 6.21
CA GLU A 97 16.54 -0.56 6.83
C GLU A 97 17.80 -0.47 5.97
N THR A 98 17.66 -0.32 4.65
CA THR A 98 18.81 -0.32 3.72
C THR A 98 19.36 1.07 3.43
N ALA A 99 18.51 2.10 3.35
CA ALA A 99 18.89 3.44 2.89
C ALA A 99 19.58 4.31 3.96
N GLY A 100 19.69 3.84 5.20
CA GLY A 100 20.21 4.60 6.34
C GLY A 100 19.32 5.78 6.76
N ASP A 101 19.69 6.49 7.83
CA ASP A 101 18.82 7.48 8.47
C ASP A 101 18.45 8.67 7.59
N LYS A 102 19.38 9.14 6.75
CA LYS A 102 19.16 10.35 5.94
C LYS A 102 18.27 10.08 4.72
N LEU A 103 18.60 9.07 3.91
CA LEU A 103 17.85 8.74 2.69
C LEU A 103 16.58 7.93 3.01
N GLY A 104 16.63 7.06 4.01
CA GLY A 104 15.51 6.22 4.44
C GLY A 104 14.44 6.92 5.26
N LYS A 105 14.61 8.21 5.60
CA LYS A 105 13.67 8.97 6.45
C LYS A 105 12.24 8.95 5.93
N GLU A 106 12.05 9.10 4.62
CA GLU A 106 10.71 9.07 4.01
C GLU A 106 10.07 7.68 4.10
N ALA A 107 10.81 6.63 3.74
CA ALA A 107 10.35 5.26 3.85
C ALA A 107 10.00 4.88 5.30
N ARG A 108 10.80 5.35 6.27
CA ARG A 108 10.54 5.19 7.71
C ARG A 108 9.22 5.82 8.12
N LEU A 109 8.98 7.08 7.74
CA LEU A 109 7.74 7.79 8.09
C LEU A 109 6.50 7.10 7.50
N LEU A 110 6.57 6.68 6.24
CA LEU A 110 5.49 5.94 5.59
C LEU A 110 5.25 4.60 6.30
N TYR A 111 6.31 3.83 6.55
CA TYR A 111 6.21 2.55 7.24
C TYR A 111 5.57 2.69 8.62
N GLU A 112 6.01 3.66 9.44
CA GLU A 112 5.49 3.85 10.80
C GLU A 112 4.00 4.20 10.81
N ARG A 113 3.58 5.15 9.95
CA ARG A 113 2.16 5.50 9.79
C ARG A 113 1.33 4.32 9.28
N GLY A 114 1.85 3.59 8.31
CA GLY A 114 1.17 2.42 7.76
C GLY A 114 1.04 1.29 8.79
N MET A 115 2.06 1.05 9.61
CA MET A 115 2.02 0.08 10.70
C MET A 115 1.07 0.49 11.84
N GLU A 116 0.94 1.78 12.13
CA GLU A 116 -0.09 2.29 13.04
C GLU A 116 -1.49 1.95 12.52
N SER A 117 -1.77 2.26 11.25
CA SER A 117 -3.03 1.93 10.60
C SER A 117 -3.30 0.43 10.54
N LEU A 118 -2.31 -0.39 10.18
CA LEU A 118 -2.45 -1.84 10.11
C LEU A 118 -2.90 -2.39 11.46
N ARG A 119 -2.23 -2.02 12.56
CA ARG A 119 -2.59 -2.50 13.92
C ARG A 119 -4.00 -2.10 14.31
N ALA A 120 -4.42 -0.88 13.99
CA ALA A 120 -5.74 -0.38 14.33
C ALA A 120 -6.85 -1.03 13.49
N MET A 121 -6.57 -1.33 12.22
CA MET A 121 -7.57 -1.80 11.25
C MET A 121 -7.61 -3.31 11.09
N LEU A 122 -6.59 -4.06 11.54
CA LEU A 122 -6.52 -5.51 11.37
C LEU A 122 -7.78 -6.26 11.85
N PRO A 123 -8.40 -5.91 13.00
CA PRO A 123 -9.63 -6.57 13.44
C PRO A 123 -10.82 -6.42 12.49
N LEU A 124 -10.83 -5.40 11.62
CA LEU A 124 -11.91 -5.19 10.63
C LEU A 124 -11.90 -6.24 9.52
N TYR A 125 -10.81 -7.01 9.39
CA TYR A 125 -10.67 -8.07 8.40
C TYR A 125 -10.89 -9.45 8.99
N ASP A 126 -11.11 -9.59 10.30
CA ASP A 126 -11.35 -10.86 10.99
C ASP A 126 -12.85 -11.17 11.05
N THR A 127 -13.27 -12.33 10.55
CA THR A 127 -14.68 -12.77 10.60
C THR A 127 -14.98 -13.67 11.80
N GLY A 128 -13.99 -13.94 12.66
CA GLY A 128 -14.02 -14.93 13.74
C GLY A 128 -13.84 -16.38 13.25
N SER A 129 -13.80 -16.62 11.95
CA SER A 129 -13.67 -17.95 11.33
C SER A 129 -12.87 -17.94 10.01
N GLY A 130 -12.26 -16.80 9.67
CA GLY A 130 -11.58 -16.55 8.41
C GLY A 130 -11.28 -15.06 8.29
N SER A 131 -11.00 -14.59 7.08
CA SER A 131 -10.72 -13.18 6.83
C SER A 131 -11.48 -12.61 5.64
N ILE A 132 -11.61 -11.28 5.64
CA ILE A 132 -12.16 -10.50 4.53
C ILE A 132 -10.97 -10.00 3.69
N TYR A 133 -11.13 -9.99 2.37
CA TYR A 133 -10.09 -9.53 1.45
C TYR A 133 -9.92 -8.00 1.45
N ASP A 134 -11.04 -7.28 1.56
CA ASP A 134 -11.12 -5.82 1.49
C ASP A 134 -12.30 -5.26 2.29
N LEU A 135 -12.31 -3.94 2.54
CA LEU A 135 -13.37 -3.29 3.31
C LEU A 135 -14.54 -2.78 2.44
N ARG A 136 -14.78 -3.36 1.24
CA ARG A 136 -15.87 -2.90 0.35
C ARG A 136 -17.25 -2.97 1.00
N HIS A 137 -17.47 -3.92 1.90
CA HIS A 137 -18.73 -4.09 2.61
C HIS A 137 -19.07 -2.89 3.48
N PHE A 138 -18.05 -2.31 4.14
CA PHE A 138 -18.18 -1.07 4.90
C PHE A 138 -18.29 0.16 3.99
N MET A 139 -17.48 0.21 2.93
CA MET A 139 -17.40 1.40 2.04
C MET A 139 -18.60 1.55 1.09
N LEU A 140 -19.23 0.45 0.70
CA LEU A 140 -20.33 0.41 -0.27
C LEU A 140 -21.66 -0.07 0.32
N GLY A 141 -21.68 -0.52 1.59
CA GLY A 141 -22.89 -1.11 2.20
C GLY A 141 -23.30 -2.43 1.55
N THR A 142 -22.33 -3.24 1.13
CA THR A 142 -22.54 -4.52 0.43
C THR A 142 -22.09 -5.72 1.29
N ALA A 143 -22.27 -6.95 0.80
CA ALA A 143 -21.78 -8.14 1.51
C ALA A 143 -20.24 -8.20 1.58
N PRO A 144 -19.64 -8.78 2.64
CA PRO A 144 -18.19 -9.00 2.74
C PRO A 144 -17.61 -9.78 1.56
N ASN A 145 -16.48 -9.32 1.04
CA ASN A 145 -15.68 -10.07 0.08
C ASN A 145 -14.72 -10.99 0.84
N LEU A 146 -15.14 -12.22 1.15
CA LEU A 146 -14.33 -13.18 1.90
C LEU A 146 -13.03 -13.52 1.15
N ALA A 147 -11.93 -13.62 1.90
CA ALA A 147 -10.68 -14.14 1.36
C ALA A 147 -10.82 -15.66 1.13
N ARG A 148 -10.40 -16.12 -0.06
CA ARG A 148 -10.48 -17.53 -0.50
C ARG A 148 -9.40 -18.41 0.11
#